data_AF-A0A485LUR4-F1
#
_entry.id   AF-A0A485LUR4-F1
#
_cell.length_a   1.000
_cell.length_b   1.000
_cell.length_c   1.000
_cell.angle_alpha   90.00
_cell.angle_beta   90.00
_cell.angle_gamma   90.00
#
_symmetry.space_group_name_H-M   'P 1'
#
loop_
_entity.id
_entity.type
_entity.pdbx_description
1 polymer ?
#
loop_
_entity_poly.entity_id
_entity_poly.type
_entity_poly.pdbx_seq_one_letter_code
_entity_poly.pdbx_strand_id
1 'polypeptide(L)'
;MDRETTTQHNRIEELAVRIVSDSLRSAGLRRLALSVADTLVQGWSQGRPLKLTLTGPLRRLIAWGMKSDGKAAPGTFPADLGKLITAWSTRVSADHAEDPACHARARENSIRTFVENTDFGEVCGMMQGSQECVVKTVEIFNEQLWKYPAKVASILGAVLAAVNTSIRALRELLRPVEKNVGPDLLADLILSLLKGIDARSAGELSNSALELLRRIHTGSLLLGRAGRPLFQVYLTELLKDAGPQIDPQLLGKACIALAEDRQSVSNALADALQENPELALALVSALGAAKNSAIRSRVHKLKVLSSLDPERLNQALARAGSDFDTFEAAEVVNALFQLINRLHDTNPDLFAAVARSVADSLDPHEIRQTLQWLVPELLDAFRPVLVEVMPLIISGLCEMISPDGGYTNPEHEQAIHRLKATLGTTGGES
;
A
#
# COMPACT_ATOMS: atom_id res chain seq x y z
N MET A 1 46.30 -3.05 16.71
CA MET A 1 45.33 -2.59 15.69
C MET A 1 45.89 -2.56 14.27
N ASP A 2 47.18 -2.28 14.02
CA ASP A 2 47.72 -2.15 12.65
C ASP A 2 47.91 -3.45 11.83
N ARG A 3 48.04 -4.62 12.47
CA ARG A 3 48.27 -5.88 11.74
C ARG A 3 46.99 -6.47 11.10
N GLU A 4 45.83 -6.30 11.72
CA GLU A 4 44.55 -6.82 11.19
C GLU A 4 44.02 -5.98 10.02
N THR A 5 44.10 -4.66 10.13
CA THR A 5 43.71 -3.72 9.06
C THR A 5 44.57 -3.90 7.81
N THR A 6 45.88 -4.09 7.99
CA THR A 6 46.82 -4.37 6.88
C THR A 6 46.53 -5.71 6.20
N THR A 7 46.16 -6.74 6.97
CA THR A 7 45.84 -8.09 6.43
C THR A 7 44.52 -8.09 5.66
N GLN A 8 43.50 -7.36 6.13
CA GLN A 8 42.24 -7.20 5.39
C GLN A 8 42.40 -6.33 4.14
N HIS A 9 43.23 -5.29 4.19
CA HIS A 9 43.55 -4.44 3.04
C HIS A 9 44.15 -5.25 1.89
N ASN A 10 45.18 -6.04 2.19
CA ASN A 10 45.86 -6.91 1.20
C ASN A 10 44.90 -7.93 0.58
N ARG A 11 43.92 -8.44 1.36
CA ARG A 11 42.93 -9.40 0.88
C ARG A 11 41.88 -8.78 -0.06
N ILE A 12 41.46 -7.54 0.21
CA ILE A 12 40.56 -6.79 -0.68
C ILE A 12 41.28 -6.46 -1.99
N GLU A 13 42.54 -6.03 -1.92
CA GLU A 13 43.36 -5.74 -3.09
C GLU A 13 43.60 -6.99 -3.93
N GLU A 14 43.94 -8.13 -3.32
CA GLU A 14 44.15 -9.39 -4.04
C GLU A 14 42.88 -9.86 -4.78
N LEU A 15 41.71 -9.76 -4.14
CA LEU A 15 40.43 -10.11 -4.75
C LEU A 15 40.05 -9.14 -5.88
N ALA A 16 40.25 -7.84 -5.68
CA ALA A 16 39.99 -6.83 -6.70
C ALA A 16 40.89 -7.02 -7.93
N VAL A 17 42.17 -7.35 -7.74
CA VAL A 17 43.13 -7.63 -8.82
C VAL A 17 42.71 -8.86 -9.62
N ARG A 18 42.26 -9.95 -8.96
CA ARG A 18 41.77 -11.15 -9.65
C ARG A 18 40.51 -10.86 -10.48
N ILE A 19 39.55 -10.12 -9.91
CA ILE A 19 38.29 -9.73 -10.58
C ILE A 19 38.58 -8.82 -11.79
N VAL A 20 39.46 -7.83 -11.64
CA VAL A 20 39.86 -6.94 -12.74
C VAL A 20 40.59 -7.73 -13.82
N SER A 21 41.50 -8.63 -13.45
CA SER A 21 42.23 -9.50 -14.38
C SER A 21 41.29 -10.41 -15.18
N ASP A 22 40.29 -11.00 -14.53
CA ASP A 22 39.32 -11.88 -15.20
C ASP A 22 38.31 -11.09 -16.04
N SER A 23 37.89 -9.90 -15.61
CA SER A 23 36.97 -9.01 -16.35
C SER A 23 37.61 -8.40 -17.60
N LEU A 24 38.89 -7.99 -17.52
CA LEU A 24 39.68 -7.44 -18.63
C LEU A 24 39.91 -8.44 -19.78
N ARG A 25 39.66 -9.73 -19.56
CA ARG A 25 39.78 -10.79 -20.58
C ARG A 25 38.52 -10.96 -21.44
N SER A 26 37.41 -10.32 -21.10
CA SER A 26 36.19 -10.31 -21.92
C SER A 26 36.13 -9.06 -22.82
N ALA A 27 35.94 -9.27 -24.13
CA ALA A 27 36.17 -8.23 -25.15
C ALA A 27 35.30 -6.97 -24.99
N GLY A 28 34.08 -7.10 -24.46
CA GLY A 28 33.15 -5.98 -24.21
C GLY A 28 33.48 -5.19 -22.93
N LEU A 29 33.75 -5.87 -21.81
CA LEU A 29 34.13 -5.22 -20.55
C LEU A 29 35.54 -4.62 -20.59
N ARG A 30 36.42 -5.12 -21.46
CA ARG A 30 37.78 -4.58 -21.61
C ARG A 30 37.79 -3.09 -21.97
N ARG A 31 36.91 -2.61 -22.85
CA ARG A 31 36.84 -1.19 -23.24
C ARG A 31 36.28 -0.30 -22.12
N LEU A 32 35.25 -0.78 -21.43
CA LEU A 32 34.54 -0.07 -20.37
C LEU A 32 35.37 -0.05 -19.07
N ALA A 33 36.00 -1.17 -18.71
CA ALA A 33 36.92 -1.27 -17.59
C ALA A 33 38.20 -0.45 -17.81
N LEU A 34 38.70 -0.33 -19.05
CA LEU A 34 39.87 0.50 -19.34
C LEU A 34 39.56 2.00 -19.23
N SER A 35 38.39 2.48 -19.67
CA SER A 35 38.04 3.90 -19.51
C SER A 35 37.75 4.25 -18.05
N VAL A 36 37.05 3.38 -17.33
CA VAL A 36 36.73 3.57 -15.91
C VAL A 36 37.98 3.43 -15.04
N ALA A 37 38.88 2.48 -15.33
CA ALA A 37 40.14 2.32 -14.59
C ALA A 37 41.10 3.49 -14.81
N ASP A 38 41.24 4.02 -16.03
CA ASP A 38 42.12 5.16 -16.28
C ASP A 38 41.58 6.43 -15.58
N THR A 39 40.26 6.61 -15.57
CA THR A 39 39.60 7.74 -14.89
C THR A 39 39.65 7.61 -13.36
N LEU A 40 39.45 6.41 -12.81
CA LEU A 40 39.56 6.13 -11.37
C LEU A 40 41.01 6.28 -10.88
N VAL A 41 42.00 5.83 -11.67
CA VAL A 41 43.41 5.97 -11.32
C VAL A 41 43.85 7.43 -11.37
N GLN A 42 43.38 8.22 -12.35
CA GLN A 42 43.64 9.66 -12.41
C GLN A 42 42.97 10.40 -11.24
N GLY A 43 41.70 10.10 -10.93
CA GLY A 43 40.98 10.69 -9.80
C GLY A 43 41.57 10.33 -8.43
N TRP A 44 42.14 9.13 -8.28
CA TRP A 44 42.77 8.69 -7.02
C TRP A 44 44.16 9.30 -6.76
N SER A 45 44.82 9.81 -7.82
CA SER A 45 46.19 10.35 -7.79
C SER A 45 46.30 11.80 -7.33
N GLN A 46 45.19 12.56 -7.24
CA GLN A 46 45.23 13.92 -6.72
C GLN A 46 45.22 13.91 -5.18
N GLY A 47 46.38 14.21 -4.58
CA GLY A 47 46.40 14.81 -3.24
C GLY A 47 47.44 14.34 -2.20
N ARG A 48 48.25 13.29 -2.41
CA ARG A 48 49.35 12.96 -1.45
C ARG A 48 50.59 12.31 -2.12
N PRO A 49 51.82 12.67 -1.72
CA PRO A 49 53.06 12.18 -2.33
C PRO A 49 53.30 10.67 -2.16
N LEU A 50 52.66 10.03 -1.17
CA LEU A 50 52.75 8.60 -0.92
C LEU A 50 51.93 7.74 -1.90
N LYS A 51 51.09 8.37 -2.76
CA LYS A 51 50.25 7.67 -3.75
C LYS A 51 50.89 7.54 -5.13
N LEU A 52 52.00 8.24 -5.40
CA LEU A 52 52.74 8.18 -6.68
C LEU A 52 53.60 6.91 -6.82
N THR A 53 53.96 6.26 -5.71
CA THR A 53 54.70 4.99 -5.70
C THR A 53 53.84 3.77 -6.03
N LEU A 54 52.51 3.90 -5.97
CA LEU A 54 51.54 2.83 -6.24
C LEU A 54 51.02 2.82 -7.70
N THR A 55 51.17 3.92 -8.45
CA THR A 55 50.71 3.99 -9.85
C THR A 55 51.61 3.19 -10.80
N GLY A 56 52.91 3.10 -10.52
CA GLY A 56 53.86 2.31 -11.32
C GLY A 56 53.55 0.80 -11.34
N PRO A 57 53.35 0.15 -10.18
CA PRO A 57 52.92 -1.26 -10.09
C PRO A 57 51.55 -1.52 -10.72
N LEU A 58 50.55 -0.65 -10.46
CA LEU A 58 49.20 -0.82 -11.01
C LEU A 58 49.19 -0.74 -12.54
N ARG A 59 49.96 0.20 -13.12
CA ARG A 59 50.10 0.38 -14.57
C ARG A 59 50.84 -0.80 -15.22
N ARG A 60 51.80 -1.41 -14.52
CA ARG A 60 52.45 -2.67 -14.95
C ARG A 60 51.52 -3.88 -14.85
N LEU A 61 50.65 -3.94 -13.84
CA LEU A 61 49.66 -5.01 -13.68
C LEU A 61 48.58 -4.96 -14.75
N ILE A 62 48.10 -3.77 -15.12
CA ILE A 62 47.20 -3.57 -16.27
C ILE A 62 47.88 -3.99 -17.58
N ALA A 63 49.16 -3.65 -17.77
CA ALA A 63 49.94 -4.09 -18.93
C ALA A 63 50.25 -5.59 -18.94
N TRP A 64 50.37 -6.24 -17.77
CA TRP A 64 50.61 -7.67 -17.64
C TRP A 64 49.34 -8.50 -17.89
N GLY A 65 48.17 -8.03 -17.43
CA GLY A 65 46.87 -8.61 -17.76
C GLY A 65 46.54 -8.56 -19.25
N MET A 66 47.18 -7.66 -20.02
CA MET A 66 47.06 -7.59 -21.48
C MET A 66 47.90 -8.65 -22.24
N LYS A 67 48.82 -9.37 -21.58
CA LYS A 67 49.77 -10.30 -22.23
C LYS A 67 49.55 -11.78 -21.93
N SER A 68 48.55 -12.16 -21.13
CA SER A 68 48.34 -13.57 -20.79
C SER A 68 47.38 -14.27 -21.75
N ASP A 69 47.91 -15.07 -22.68
CA ASP A 69 47.18 -16.07 -23.49
C ASP A 69 46.79 -17.34 -22.68
N GLY A 70 46.44 -17.17 -21.40
CA GLY A 70 46.07 -18.27 -20.52
C GLY A 70 44.58 -18.56 -20.57
N LYS A 71 44.20 -19.79 -20.98
CA LYS A 71 42.81 -20.30 -20.90
C LYS A 71 42.25 -20.07 -19.48
N ALA A 72 41.12 -19.39 -19.39
CA ALA A 72 40.42 -19.14 -18.12
C ALA A 72 40.00 -20.46 -17.47
N ALA A 73 40.26 -20.61 -16.18
CA ALA A 73 39.61 -21.65 -15.38
C ALA A 73 38.12 -21.27 -15.26
N PRO A 74 37.18 -22.12 -15.70
CA PRO A 74 35.76 -21.77 -15.63
C PRO A 74 35.29 -21.71 -14.17
N GLY A 75 34.71 -20.58 -13.76
CA GLY A 75 33.86 -20.47 -12.56
C GLY A 75 34.38 -19.68 -11.35
N THR A 76 35.55 -19.02 -11.39
CA THR A 76 36.12 -18.34 -10.21
C THR A 76 35.59 -16.91 -9.98
N PHE A 77 35.24 -16.18 -11.04
CA PHE A 77 34.86 -14.77 -10.96
C PHE A 77 33.65 -14.46 -10.05
N PRO A 78 32.49 -15.16 -10.17
CA PRO A 78 31.34 -14.86 -9.32
C PRO A 78 31.60 -15.18 -7.84
N ALA A 79 32.37 -16.23 -7.57
CA ALA A 79 32.77 -16.62 -6.22
C ALA A 79 33.71 -15.58 -5.60
N ASP A 80 34.66 -15.06 -6.36
CA ASP A 80 35.59 -14.05 -5.90
C ASP A 80 34.92 -12.68 -5.76
N LEU A 81 33.94 -12.34 -6.61
CA LEU A 81 33.09 -11.16 -6.46
C LEU A 81 32.27 -11.22 -5.15
N GLY A 82 31.67 -12.37 -4.82
CA GLY A 82 30.96 -12.56 -3.57
C GLY A 82 31.85 -12.37 -2.33
N LYS A 83 33.08 -12.89 -2.38
CA LYS A 83 34.09 -12.68 -1.32
C LYS A 83 34.50 -11.21 -1.22
N LEU A 84 34.69 -10.52 -2.35
CA LEU A 84 35.04 -9.11 -2.39
C LEU A 84 33.92 -8.25 -1.77
N ILE A 85 32.67 -8.47 -2.15
CA ILE A 85 31.51 -7.76 -1.58
C ILE A 85 31.48 -7.96 -0.07
N THR A 86 31.66 -9.19 0.41
CA THR A 86 31.66 -9.49 1.85
C THR A 86 32.79 -8.78 2.60
N ALA A 87 34.02 -8.80 2.06
CA ALA A 87 35.17 -8.15 2.65
C ALA A 87 35.00 -6.61 2.65
N TRP A 88 34.45 -6.06 1.57
CA TRP A 88 34.12 -4.64 1.47
C TRP A 88 33.03 -4.23 2.46
N SER A 89 31.94 -4.98 2.58
CA SER A 89 30.87 -4.73 3.56
C SER A 89 31.39 -4.76 5.00
N THR A 90 32.31 -5.68 5.32
CA THR A 90 32.95 -5.76 6.65
C THR A 90 33.75 -4.48 6.94
N ARG A 91 34.51 -4.02 5.97
CA ARG A 91 35.31 -2.79 6.11
C ARG A 91 34.46 -1.54 6.21
N VAL A 92 33.47 -1.37 5.33
CA VAL A 92 32.54 -0.23 5.40
C VAL A 92 31.80 -0.20 6.74
N SER A 93 31.45 -1.37 7.29
CA SER A 93 30.83 -1.45 8.61
C SER A 93 31.77 -0.98 9.74
N ALA A 94 33.07 -1.29 9.64
CA ALA A 94 34.07 -0.81 10.58
C ALA A 94 34.31 0.70 10.45
N ASP A 95 34.44 1.21 9.23
CA ASP A 95 34.63 2.64 8.96
C ASP A 95 33.41 3.46 9.47
N HIS A 96 32.18 2.95 9.28
CA HIS A 96 30.97 3.59 9.83
C HIS A 96 30.86 3.50 11.35
N ALA A 97 31.47 2.51 12.00
CA ALA A 97 31.50 2.42 13.46
C ALA A 97 32.41 3.48 14.08
N GLU A 98 33.45 3.92 13.35
CA GLU A 98 34.36 4.98 13.76
C GLU A 98 33.83 6.39 13.44
N ASP A 99 33.27 6.60 12.23
CA ASP A 99 32.63 7.86 11.83
C ASP A 99 31.42 7.60 10.91
N PRO A 100 30.17 7.77 11.42
CA PRO A 100 28.95 7.58 10.63
C PRO A 100 28.80 8.53 9.43
N ALA A 101 29.54 9.65 9.39
CA ALA A 101 29.46 10.66 8.33
C ALA A 101 30.69 10.66 7.40
N CYS A 102 31.62 9.72 7.57
CA CYS A 102 32.92 9.70 6.90
C CYS A 102 32.86 9.80 5.36
N HIS A 103 31.76 9.35 4.76
CA HIS A 103 31.58 9.35 3.31
C HIS A 103 30.66 10.45 2.78
N ALA A 104 29.93 11.17 3.63
CA ALA A 104 28.93 12.14 3.17
C ALA A 104 29.58 13.37 2.52
N ARG A 105 30.57 13.97 3.19
CA ARG A 105 31.26 15.19 2.72
C ARG A 105 32.10 14.97 1.47
N ALA A 106 32.72 13.79 1.34
CA ALA A 106 33.53 13.45 0.17
C ALA A 106 32.68 13.25 -1.10
N ARG A 107 31.39 12.93 -0.97
CA ARG A 107 30.51 12.57 -2.09
C ARG A 107 29.77 13.75 -2.71
N GLU A 108 29.70 14.91 -2.05
CA GLU A 108 28.95 16.07 -2.56
C GLU A 108 29.42 16.49 -3.96
N ASN A 109 30.73 16.70 -4.12
CA ASN A 109 31.30 17.08 -5.42
C ASN A 109 31.13 15.97 -6.46
N SER A 110 31.26 14.70 -6.06
CA SER A 110 31.08 13.56 -6.96
C SER A 110 29.63 13.40 -7.43
N ILE A 111 28.64 13.62 -6.54
CA ILE A 111 27.22 13.56 -6.89
C ILE A 111 26.87 14.67 -7.87
N ARG A 112 27.33 15.90 -7.62
CA ARG A 112 27.11 17.03 -8.53
C ARG A 112 27.68 16.73 -9.92
N THR A 113 28.95 16.34 -9.99
CA THR A 113 29.61 16.01 -11.25
C THR A 113 28.94 14.81 -11.95
N PHE A 114 28.47 13.81 -11.20
CA PHE A 114 27.70 12.70 -11.76
C PHE A 114 26.41 13.19 -12.43
N VAL A 115 25.61 14.00 -11.73
CA VAL A 115 24.34 14.52 -12.27
C VAL A 115 24.57 15.39 -13.51
N GLU A 116 25.57 16.27 -13.47
CA GLU A 116 25.89 17.18 -14.58
C GLU A 116 26.34 16.46 -15.87
N ASN A 117 26.98 15.30 -15.74
CA ASN A 117 27.58 14.58 -16.87
C ASN A 117 26.84 13.30 -17.25
N THR A 118 25.77 12.95 -16.53
CA THR A 118 24.96 11.77 -16.85
C THR A 118 23.83 12.15 -17.78
N ASP A 119 23.81 11.55 -18.97
CA ASP A 119 22.66 11.60 -19.86
C ASP A 119 21.63 10.56 -19.41
N PHE A 120 20.64 11.01 -18.63
CA PHE A 120 19.56 10.16 -18.16
C PHE A 120 18.66 9.66 -19.30
N GLY A 121 18.67 10.31 -20.47
CA GLY A 121 17.99 9.85 -21.67
C GLY A 121 18.62 8.58 -22.24
N GLU A 122 19.95 8.57 -22.39
CA GLU A 122 20.70 7.37 -22.80
C GLU A 122 20.59 6.23 -21.77
N VAL A 123 20.61 6.55 -20.47
CA VAL A 123 20.34 5.56 -19.41
C VAL A 123 18.95 4.95 -19.57
N CYS A 124 17.94 5.78 -19.85
CA CYS A 124 16.58 5.31 -20.08
C CYS A 124 16.50 4.42 -21.34
N GLY A 125 17.17 4.83 -22.43
CA GLY A 125 17.27 4.05 -23.66
C GLY A 125 17.93 2.69 -23.46
N MET A 126 19.01 2.63 -22.66
CA MET A 126 19.65 1.38 -22.27
C MET A 126 18.70 0.48 -21.46
N MET A 127 17.95 1.04 -20.51
CA MET A 127 16.99 0.28 -19.70
C MET A 127 15.86 -0.30 -20.56
N GLN A 128 15.31 0.49 -21.49
CA GLN A 128 14.30 0.03 -22.42
C GLN A 128 14.82 -1.09 -23.34
N GLY A 129 16.06 -0.96 -23.85
CA GLY A 129 16.68 -1.95 -24.71
C GLY A 129 17.14 -3.24 -24.01
N SER A 130 17.13 -3.29 -22.67
CA SER A 130 17.65 -4.43 -21.89
C SER A 130 16.59 -5.26 -21.16
N GLN A 131 15.30 -4.92 -21.32
CA GLN A 131 14.18 -5.53 -20.60
C GLN A 131 14.20 -7.07 -20.62
N GLU A 132 14.30 -7.70 -21.80
CA GLU A 132 14.31 -9.17 -21.91
C GLU A 132 15.51 -9.82 -21.22
N CYS A 133 16.67 -9.18 -21.30
CA CYS A 133 17.89 -9.67 -20.66
C CYS A 133 17.78 -9.60 -19.14
N VAL A 134 17.21 -8.51 -18.62
CA VAL A 134 16.96 -8.32 -17.19
C VAL A 134 15.98 -9.37 -16.67
N VAL A 135 14.86 -9.63 -17.37
CA VAL A 135 13.87 -10.64 -16.97
C VAL A 135 14.51 -12.03 -16.87
N LYS A 136 15.23 -12.47 -17.90
CA LYS A 136 15.93 -13.77 -17.88
C LYS A 136 16.99 -13.86 -16.78
N THR A 137 17.67 -12.75 -16.50
CA THR A 137 18.64 -12.70 -15.41
C THR A 137 17.97 -12.86 -14.05
N VAL A 138 16.80 -12.23 -13.86
CA VAL A 138 16.01 -12.35 -12.63
C VAL A 138 15.49 -13.78 -12.45
N GLU A 139 15.06 -14.45 -13.53
CA GLU A 139 14.64 -15.86 -13.49
C GLU A 139 15.77 -16.76 -12.99
N ILE A 140 16.95 -16.68 -13.61
CA ILE A 140 18.14 -17.46 -13.22
C ILE A 140 18.54 -17.14 -11.78
N PHE A 141 18.52 -15.85 -11.40
CA PHE A 141 18.84 -15.45 -10.04
C PHE A 141 17.86 -16.04 -9.01
N ASN A 142 16.55 -15.99 -9.30
CA ASN A 142 15.51 -16.53 -8.45
C ASN A 142 15.68 -18.04 -8.25
N GLU A 143 15.96 -18.80 -9.31
CA GLU A 143 16.25 -20.24 -9.22
C GLU A 143 17.44 -20.55 -8.31
N GLN A 144 18.50 -19.74 -8.35
CA GLN A 144 19.68 -19.95 -7.50
C GLN A 144 19.44 -19.49 -6.06
N LEU A 145 18.68 -18.42 -5.86
CA LEU A 145 18.40 -17.84 -4.54
C LEU A 145 17.69 -18.84 -3.63
N TRP A 146 16.67 -19.52 -4.13
CA TRP A 146 15.86 -20.47 -3.35
C TRP A 146 16.60 -21.75 -2.96
N LYS A 147 17.76 -22.04 -3.57
CA LYS A 147 18.65 -23.14 -3.14
C LYS A 147 19.34 -22.88 -1.80
N TYR A 148 19.34 -21.63 -1.33
CA TYR A 148 20.05 -21.22 -0.11
C TYR A 148 19.12 -20.44 0.85
N PRO A 149 18.16 -21.09 1.53
CA PRO A 149 17.15 -20.42 2.36
C PRO A 149 17.74 -19.57 3.50
N ALA A 150 18.88 -19.98 4.07
CA ALA A 150 19.57 -19.17 5.08
C ALA A 150 20.03 -17.82 4.54
N LYS A 151 20.48 -17.75 3.27
CA LYS A 151 20.85 -16.49 2.61
C LYS A 151 19.63 -15.62 2.35
N VAL A 152 18.48 -16.23 2.04
CA VAL A 152 17.20 -15.50 1.92
C VAL A 152 16.85 -14.81 3.23
N ALA A 153 16.99 -15.49 4.38
CA ALA A 153 16.77 -14.87 5.68
C ALA A 153 17.73 -13.70 5.96
N SER A 154 19.01 -13.83 5.63
CA SER A 154 19.99 -12.74 5.75
C SER A 154 19.65 -11.56 4.82
N ILE A 155 19.19 -11.83 3.60
CA ILE A 155 18.72 -10.81 2.66
C ILE A 155 17.50 -10.09 3.23
N LEU A 156 16.52 -10.81 3.79
CA LEU A 156 15.34 -10.20 4.42
C LEU A 156 15.73 -9.30 5.60
N GLY A 157 16.70 -9.72 6.43
CA GLY A 157 17.25 -8.87 7.49
C GLY A 157 17.92 -7.60 6.95
N ALA A 158 18.72 -7.72 5.88
CA ALA A 158 19.33 -6.58 5.21
C ALA A 158 18.28 -5.65 4.57
N VAL A 159 17.22 -6.21 3.97
CA VAL A 159 16.09 -5.47 3.42
C VAL A 159 15.40 -4.67 4.52
N LEU A 160 15.14 -5.25 5.70
CA LEU A 160 14.54 -4.51 6.81
C LEU A 160 15.41 -3.33 7.25
N ALA A 161 16.72 -3.53 7.38
CA ALA A 161 17.65 -2.45 7.68
C ALA A 161 17.64 -1.37 6.59
N ALA A 162 17.63 -1.79 5.32
CA ALA A 162 17.53 -0.90 4.17
C ALA A 162 16.22 -0.11 4.16
N VAL A 163 15.08 -0.73 4.51
CA VAL A 163 13.76 -0.06 4.62
C VAL A 163 13.80 1.03 5.68
N ASN A 164 14.37 0.75 6.86
CA ASN A 164 14.48 1.77 7.91
C ASN A 164 15.35 2.95 7.49
N THR A 165 16.47 2.69 6.82
CA THR A 165 17.32 3.74 6.26
C THR A 165 16.63 4.47 5.10
N SER A 166 15.88 3.75 4.25
CA SER A 166 15.17 4.35 3.12
C SER A 166 14.04 5.25 3.57
N ILE A 167 13.33 4.94 4.67
CA ILE A 167 12.33 5.85 5.25
C ILE A 167 12.98 7.19 5.63
N ARG A 168 14.17 7.15 6.26
CA ARG A 168 14.90 8.36 6.64
C ARG A 168 15.41 9.13 5.42
N ALA A 169 15.99 8.42 4.46
CA ALA A 169 16.48 9.01 3.22
C ALA A 169 15.34 9.62 2.39
N LEU A 170 14.22 8.91 2.26
CA LEU A 170 13.03 9.37 1.54
C LEU A 170 12.46 10.64 2.17
N ARG A 171 12.45 10.74 3.51
CA ARG A 171 12.05 11.99 4.18
C ARG A 171 12.95 13.16 3.78
N GLU A 172 14.25 12.95 3.62
CA GLU A 172 15.17 14.01 3.16
C GLU A 172 14.95 14.34 1.68
N LEU A 173 14.67 13.33 0.84
CA LEU A 173 14.37 13.52 -0.59
C LEU A 173 13.05 14.25 -0.82
N LEU A 174 12.05 14.01 0.03
CA LEU A 174 10.74 14.66 -0.09
C LEU A 174 10.76 16.12 0.38
N ARG A 175 11.70 16.52 1.26
CA ARG A 175 11.78 17.91 1.76
C ARG A 175 11.93 18.96 0.64
N PRO A 176 12.84 18.80 -0.34
CA PRO A 176 12.90 19.70 -1.49
C PRO A 176 11.62 19.70 -2.32
N VAL A 177 10.97 18.55 -2.51
CA VAL A 177 9.71 18.44 -3.27
C VAL A 177 8.61 19.22 -2.56
N GLU A 178 8.43 18.99 -1.25
CA GLU A 178 7.46 19.69 -0.40
C GLU A 178 7.64 21.22 -0.42
N LYS A 179 8.88 21.70 -0.60
CA LYS A 179 9.21 23.14 -0.54
C LYS A 179 9.27 23.84 -1.90
N ASN A 180 9.74 23.14 -2.93
CA ASN A 180 10.19 23.75 -4.17
C ASN A 180 9.41 23.29 -5.41
N VAL A 181 8.58 22.25 -5.30
CA VAL A 181 7.81 21.71 -6.42
C VAL A 181 6.34 22.08 -6.23
N GLY A 182 5.78 22.80 -7.21
CA GLY A 182 4.35 23.13 -7.22
C GLY A 182 3.48 21.88 -7.41
N PRO A 183 2.26 21.85 -6.84
CA PRO A 183 1.38 20.67 -6.92
C PRO A 183 1.07 20.27 -8.36
N ASP A 184 0.86 21.24 -9.26
CA ASP A 184 0.53 20.99 -10.67
C ASP A 184 1.66 20.24 -11.40
N LEU A 185 2.90 20.70 -11.21
CA LEU A 185 4.08 20.06 -11.82
C LEU A 185 4.30 18.64 -11.29
N LEU A 186 4.07 18.43 -9.99
CA LEU A 186 4.18 17.10 -9.40
C LEU A 186 3.11 16.16 -9.95
N ALA A 187 1.86 16.64 -10.06
CA ALA A 187 0.76 15.88 -10.64
C ALA A 187 1.05 15.51 -12.10
N ASP A 188 1.47 16.48 -12.92
CA ASP A 188 1.82 16.25 -14.33
C ASP A 188 2.92 15.21 -14.50
N LEU A 189 3.97 15.28 -13.67
CA LEU A 189 5.06 14.31 -13.68
C LEU A 189 4.57 12.91 -13.34
N ILE A 190 3.79 12.77 -12.26
CA ILE A 190 3.26 11.47 -11.81
C ILE A 190 2.30 10.88 -12.84
N LEU A 191 1.38 11.68 -13.39
CA LEU A 191 0.41 11.25 -14.39
C LEU A 191 1.10 10.89 -15.72
N SER A 192 2.18 11.58 -16.09
CA SER A 192 2.99 11.25 -17.26
C SER A 192 3.70 9.90 -17.10
N LEU A 193 4.18 9.58 -15.90
CA LEU A 193 4.74 8.25 -15.59
C LEU A 193 3.67 7.16 -15.64
N LEU A 194 2.46 7.44 -15.14
CA LEU A 194 1.33 6.51 -15.18
C LEU A 194 0.95 6.12 -16.61
N LYS A 195 0.98 7.07 -17.56
CA LYS A 195 0.73 6.81 -18.99
C LYS A 195 1.76 5.85 -19.61
N GLY A 196 2.96 5.78 -19.06
CA GLY A 196 4.04 4.90 -19.55
C GLY A 196 3.95 3.46 -19.07
N ILE A 197 2.96 3.10 -18.23
CA ILE A 197 2.84 1.76 -17.68
C ILE A 197 2.23 0.80 -18.71
N ASP A 198 2.91 -0.34 -18.92
CA ASP A 198 2.35 -1.45 -19.70
C ASP A 198 1.23 -2.16 -18.92
N ALA A 199 -0.02 -1.92 -19.32
CA ALA A 199 -1.20 -2.42 -18.63
C ALA A 199 -1.25 -3.96 -18.57
N ARG A 200 -0.72 -4.67 -19.58
CA ARG A 200 -0.69 -6.14 -19.60
C ARG A 200 0.24 -6.67 -18.52
N SER A 201 1.49 -6.22 -18.50
CA SER A 201 2.47 -6.62 -17.48
C SER A 201 1.99 -6.24 -16.08
N ALA A 202 1.32 -5.10 -15.93
CA ALA A 202 0.69 -4.70 -14.67
C ALA A 202 -0.41 -5.67 -14.23
N GLY A 203 -1.23 -6.18 -15.16
CA GLY A 203 -2.24 -7.20 -14.89
C GLY A 203 -1.65 -8.54 -14.45
N GLU A 204 -0.60 -9.01 -15.12
CA GLU A 204 0.12 -10.25 -14.75
C GLU A 204 0.79 -10.15 -13.37
N LEU A 205 1.42 -9.00 -13.10
CA LEU A 205 1.96 -8.69 -11.79
C LEU A 205 0.86 -8.64 -10.72
N SER A 206 -0.30 -8.05 -11.05
CA SER A 206 -1.45 -7.98 -10.14
C SER A 206 -1.93 -9.37 -9.73
N ASN A 207 -2.02 -10.32 -10.66
CA ASN A 207 -2.36 -11.72 -10.34
C ASN A 207 -1.36 -12.36 -9.38
N SER A 208 -0.07 -12.15 -9.63
CA SER A 208 1.01 -12.64 -8.76
C SER A 208 0.92 -12.01 -7.36
N ALA A 209 0.61 -10.72 -7.29
CA ALA A 209 0.43 -9.98 -6.04
C ALA A 209 -0.81 -10.44 -5.25
N LEU A 210 -1.93 -10.71 -5.93
CA LEU A 210 -3.15 -11.24 -5.29
C LEU A 210 -2.89 -12.62 -4.66
N GLU A 211 -2.19 -13.51 -5.35
CA GLU A 211 -1.81 -14.82 -4.81
C GLU A 211 -0.81 -14.68 -3.65
N LEU A 212 0.16 -13.78 -3.74
CA LEU A 212 1.08 -13.50 -2.65
C LEU A 212 0.34 -12.97 -1.41
N LEU A 213 -0.57 -12.02 -1.60
CA LEU A 213 -1.41 -11.47 -0.53
C LEU A 213 -2.23 -12.57 0.14
N ARG A 214 -2.86 -13.46 -0.65
CA ARG A 214 -3.61 -14.61 -0.14
C ARG A 214 -2.73 -15.52 0.73
N ARG A 215 -1.50 -15.81 0.29
CA ARG A 215 -0.53 -16.62 1.05
C ARG A 215 -0.10 -15.94 2.35
N ILE A 216 0.23 -14.65 2.29
CA ILE A 216 0.61 -13.87 3.48
C ILE A 216 -0.55 -13.81 4.48
N HIS A 217 -1.77 -13.55 4.00
CA HIS A 217 -2.97 -13.52 4.84
C HIS A 217 -3.18 -14.87 5.55
N THR A 218 -3.11 -15.96 4.80
CA THR A 218 -3.24 -17.33 5.34
C THR A 218 -2.15 -17.60 6.38
N GLY A 219 -0.89 -17.27 6.06
CA GLY A 219 0.23 -17.43 7.00
C GLY A 219 0.06 -16.60 8.27
N SER A 220 -0.40 -15.36 8.15
CA SER A 220 -0.69 -14.48 9.28
C SER A 220 -1.79 -15.04 10.19
N LEU A 221 -2.80 -15.70 9.62
CA LEU A 221 -3.85 -16.36 10.40
C LEU A 221 -3.30 -17.58 11.14
N LEU A 222 -2.49 -18.42 10.47
CA LEU A 222 -1.91 -19.63 11.05
C LEU A 222 -0.90 -19.34 12.17
N LEU A 223 -0.14 -18.25 12.05
CA LEU A 223 0.85 -17.85 13.06
C LEU A 223 0.25 -17.03 14.21
N GLY A 224 -0.98 -16.54 14.05
CA GLY A 224 -1.69 -15.77 15.05
C GLY A 224 -1.99 -16.56 16.32
N ARG A 225 -2.15 -15.88 17.45
CA ARG A 225 -2.57 -16.47 18.74
C ARG A 225 -3.82 -15.76 19.26
N ALA A 226 -4.62 -16.46 20.05
CA ALA A 226 -5.84 -15.92 20.68
C ALA A 226 -6.85 -15.30 19.70
N GLY A 227 -7.01 -15.90 18.52
CA GLY A 227 -8.00 -15.47 17.51
C GLY A 227 -7.66 -14.16 16.79
N ARG A 228 -6.43 -13.64 16.92
CA ARG A 228 -5.97 -12.44 16.20
C ARG A 228 -4.88 -12.79 15.17
N PRO A 229 -4.99 -12.33 13.91
CA PRO A 229 -3.93 -12.50 12.92
C PRO A 229 -2.63 -11.82 13.37
N LEU A 230 -1.48 -12.44 13.12
CA LEU A 230 -0.18 -11.89 13.51
C LEU A 230 0.09 -10.51 12.88
N PHE A 231 -0.33 -10.32 11.62
CA PHE A 231 -0.24 -9.04 10.92
C PHE A 231 -0.95 -7.91 11.67
N GLN A 232 -2.11 -8.18 12.27
CA GLN A 232 -2.85 -7.17 13.05
C GLN A 232 -2.04 -6.71 14.28
N VAL A 233 -1.36 -7.63 14.95
CA VAL A 233 -0.58 -7.33 16.16
C VAL A 233 0.56 -6.37 15.82
N TYR A 234 1.40 -6.74 14.85
CA TYR A 234 2.55 -5.90 14.47
C TYR A 234 2.13 -4.58 13.83
N LEU A 235 1.08 -4.56 13.01
CA LEU A 235 0.59 -3.32 12.43
C LEU A 235 0.05 -2.37 13.51
N THR A 236 -0.62 -2.90 14.54
CA THR A 236 -1.12 -2.08 15.65
C THR A 236 0.03 -1.43 16.43
N GLU A 237 1.10 -2.18 16.70
CA GLU A 237 2.30 -1.64 17.37
C GLU A 237 2.96 -0.55 16.53
N LEU A 238 3.20 -0.82 15.24
CA LEU A 238 3.77 0.16 14.32
C LEU A 238 2.93 1.45 14.25
N LEU A 239 1.60 1.34 14.18
CA LEU A 239 0.71 2.50 14.13
C LEU A 239 0.67 3.28 15.44
N LYS A 240 0.83 2.62 16.59
CA LYS A 240 0.94 3.30 17.89
C LYS A 240 2.22 4.13 17.98
N ASP A 241 3.31 3.63 17.43
CA ASP A 241 4.60 4.33 17.44
C ASP A 241 4.63 5.48 16.42
N ALA A 242 4.01 5.28 15.24
CA ALA A 242 3.95 6.28 14.19
C ALA A 242 2.91 7.39 14.46
N GLY A 243 1.77 7.03 15.06
CA GLY A 243 0.61 7.92 15.23
C GLY A 243 0.94 9.30 15.83
N PRO A 244 1.71 9.40 16.93
CA PRO A 244 2.09 10.67 17.53
C PRO A 244 2.93 11.60 16.63
N GLN A 245 3.55 11.07 15.56
CA GLN A 245 4.38 11.85 14.64
C GLN A 245 3.59 12.43 13.46
N ILE A 246 2.30 12.09 13.34
CA ILE A 246 1.44 12.52 12.22
C ILE A 246 0.74 13.81 12.61
N ASP A 247 0.89 14.85 11.77
CA ASP A 247 0.11 16.08 11.89
C ASP A 247 -1.37 15.78 11.56
N PRO A 248 -2.30 15.94 12.52
CA PRO A 248 -3.71 15.62 12.30
C PRO A 248 -4.38 16.53 11.27
N GLN A 249 -3.93 17.78 11.11
CA GLN A 249 -4.51 18.69 10.12
C GLN A 249 -4.09 18.30 8.70
N LEU A 250 -2.81 17.97 8.52
CA LEU A 250 -2.31 17.46 7.24
C LEU A 250 -2.94 16.12 6.89
N LEU A 251 -3.09 15.22 7.88
CA LEU A 251 -3.78 13.96 7.70
C LEU A 251 -5.23 14.17 7.25
N GLY A 252 -5.95 15.11 7.85
CA GLY A 252 -7.33 15.44 7.46
C GLY A 252 -7.42 15.90 6.00
N LYS A 253 -6.57 16.85 5.59
CA LYS A 253 -6.50 17.32 4.19
C LYS A 253 -6.15 16.19 3.23
N ALA A 254 -5.17 15.38 3.57
CA ALA A 254 -4.77 14.23 2.77
C ALA A 254 -5.91 13.20 2.65
N CYS A 255 -6.70 12.97 3.71
CA CYS A 255 -7.85 12.08 3.65
C CYS A 255 -8.95 12.59 2.72
N ILE A 256 -9.19 13.91 2.67
CA ILE A 256 -10.16 14.52 1.74
C ILE A 256 -9.66 14.35 0.31
N ALA A 257 -8.43 14.75 0.01
CA ALA A 257 -7.83 14.57 -1.32
C ALA A 257 -7.85 13.10 -1.77
N LEU A 258 -7.49 12.17 -0.87
CA LEU A 258 -7.57 10.74 -1.16
C LEU A 258 -9.00 10.23 -1.38
N ALA A 259 -10.01 10.86 -0.77
CA ALA A 259 -11.41 10.51 -1.01
C ALA A 259 -11.88 10.97 -2.40
N GLU A 260 -11.51 12.18 -2.81
CA GLU A 260 -11.76 12.74 -4.14
C GLU A 260 -11.02 11.93 -5.23
N ASP A 261 -9.75 11.60 -5.00
CA ASP A 261 -8.97 10.74 -5.90
C ASP A 261 -9.56 9.32 -5.95
N ARG A 262 -10.02 8.79 -4.82
CA ARG A 262 -10.70 7.49 -4.76
C ARG A 262 -11.99 7.50 -5.57
N GLN A 263 -12.75 8.60 -5.60
CA GLN A 263 -13.91 8.74 -6.48
C GLN A 263 -13.48 8.67 -7.94
N SER A 264 -12.43 9.41 -8.32
CA SER A 264 -11.87 9.36 -9.69
C SER A 264 -11.43 7.94 -10.08
N VAL A 265 -10.73 7.23 -9.20
CA VAL A 265 -10.34 5.82 -9.42
C VAL A 265 -11.57 4.91 -9.48
N SER A 266 -12.58 5.13 -8.63
CA SER A 266 -13.80 4.33 -8.63
C SER A 266 -14.58 4.49 -9.92
N ASN A 267 -14.66 5.70 -10.47
CA ASN A 267 -15.32 5.98 -11.74
C ASN A 267 -14.55 5.30 -12.89
N ALA A 268 -13.23 5.49 -12.95
CA ALA A 268 -12.39 4.82 -13.95
C ALA A 268 -12.48 3.29 -13.86
N LEU A 269 -12.56 2.73 -12.65
CA LEU A 269 -12.77 1.30 -12.43
C LEU A 269 -14.18 0.86 -12.87
N ALA A 270 -15.21 1.66 -12.60
CA ALA A 270 -16.57 1.36 -13.04
C ALA A 270 -16.66 1.31 -14.58
N ASP A 271 -16.04 2.28 -15.26
CA ASP A 271 -15.92 2.31 -16.71
C ASP A 271 -15.19 1.05 -17.23
N ALA A 272 -14.05 0.70 -16.61
CA ALA A 272 -13.31 -0.51 -16.97
C ALA A 272 -14.08 -1.82 -16.69
N LEU A 273 -14.87 -1.87 -15.62
CA LEU A 273 -15.70 -3.04 -15.26
C LEU A 273 -16.92 -3.17 -16.18
N GLN A 274 -17.46 -2.07 -16.68
CA GLN A 274 -18.53 -2.09 -17.69
C GLN A 274 -18.05 -2.79 -18.96
N GLU A 275 -16.79 -2.60 -19.34
CA GLU A 275 -16.16 -3.28 -20.47
C GLU A 275 -15.74 -4.74 -20.14
N ASN A 276 -15.74 -5.13 -18.86
CA ASN A 276 -15.28 -6.45 -18.37
C ASN A 276 -16.28 -7.08 -17.37
N PRO A 277 -17.46 -7.55 -17.82
CA PRO A 277 -18.54 -8.00 -16.94
C PRO A 277 -18.18 -9.22 -16.08
N GLU A 278 -17.31 -10.11 -16.55
CA GLU A 278 -16.86 -11.28 -15.76
C GLU A 278 -16.10 -10.85 -14.50
N LEU A 279 -15.25 -9.84 -14.60
CA LEU A 279 -14.53 -9.28 -13.46
C LEU A 279 -15.50 -8.63 -12.46
N ALA A 280 -16.52 -7.94 -12.96
CA ALA A 280 -17.57 -7.35 -12.13
C ALA A 280 -18.33 -8.42 -11.34
N LEU A 281 -18.73 -9.52 -11.99
CA LEU A 281 -19.42 -10.64 -11.34
C LEU A 281 -18.54 -11.35 -10.29
N ALA A 282 -17.23 -11.51 -10.58
CA ALA A 282 -16.28 -12.07 -9.62
C ALA A 282 -16.14 -11.19 -8.37
N LEU A 283 -16.07 -9.87 -8.55
CA LEU A 283 -16.04 -8.91 -7.44
C LEU A 283 -17.33 -8.99 -6.61
N VAL A 284 -18.50 -8.99 -7.26
CA VAL A 284 -19.81 -9.10 -6.59
C VAL A 284 -19.90 -10.38 -5.76
N SER A 285 -19.45 -11.51 -6.31
CA SER A 285 -19.44 -12.80 -5.61
C SER A 285 -18.55 -12.79 -4.36
N ALA A 286 -17.47 -12.02 -4.37
CA ALA A 286 -16.58 -11.85 -3.22
C ALA A 286 -17.09 -10.84 -2.18
N LEU A 287 -18.06 -9.98 -2.52
CA LEU A 287 -18.54 -8.91 -1.63
C LEU A 287 -19.11 -9.44 -0.32
N GLY A 288 -19.89 -10.53 -0.34
CA GLY A 288 -20.53 -11.06 0.87
C GLY A 288 -19.52 -11.40 1.98
N ALA A 289 -18.47 -12.13 1.62
CA ALA A 289 -17.41 -12.50 2.56
C ALA A 289 -16.57 -11.28 3.00
N ALA A 290 -16.26 -10.37 2.07
CA ALA A 290 -15.47 -9.17 2.36
C ALA A 290 -16.23 -8.18 3.27
N LYS A 291 -17.51 -7.93 3.02
CA LYS A 291 -18.33 -6.96 3.76
C LYS A 291 -18.54 -7.37 5.22
N ASN A 292 -18.67 -8.65 5.52
CA ASN A 292 -18.77 -9.15 6.90
C ASN A 292 -17.55 -8.75 7.75
N SER A 293 -16.35 -8.80 7.18
CA SER A 293 -15.13 -8.36 7.85
C SER A 293 -15.10 -6.83 8.06
N ALA A 294 -15.57 -6.08 7.06
CA ALA A 294 -15.66 -4.62 7.11
C ALA A 294 -16.67 -4.14 8.16
N ILE A 295 -17.83 -4.80 8.29
CA ILE A 295 -18.84 -4.50 9.30
C ILE A 295 -18.23 -4.66 10.71
N ARG A 296 -17.55 -5.77 10.99
CA ARG A 296 -16.86 -5.98 12.28
C ARG A 296 -15.84 -4.89 12.58
N SER A 297 -15.04 -4.48 11.58
CA SER A 297 -14.09 -3.38 11.75
C SER A 297 -14.77 -2.04 12.02
N ARG A 298 -15.88 -1.73 11.31
CA ARG A 298 -16.65 -0.50 11.53
C ARG A 298 -17.26 -0.46 12.93
N VAL A 299 -17.85 -1.54 13.41
CA VAL A 299 -18.36 -1.64 14.78
C VAL A 299 -17.26 -1.36 15.80
N HIS A 300 -16.06 -1.92 15.59
CA HIS A 300 -14.93 -1.63 16.48
C HIS A 300 -14.53 -0.15 16.46
N LYS A 301 -14.47 0.48 15.27
CA LYS A 301 -14.20 1.92 15.15
C LYS A 301 -15.28 2.77 15.81
N LEU A 302 -16.56 2.43 15.65
CA LEU A 302 -17.68 3.12 16.29
C LEU A 302 -17.57 3.04 17.82
N LYS A 303 -17.18 1.88 18.38
CA LYS A 303 -16.91 1.74 19.82
C LYS A 303 -15.77 2.63 20.31
N VAL A 304 -14.74 2.84 19.47
CA VAL A 304 -13.65 3.78 19.78
C VAL A 304 -14.17 5.21 19.72
N LEU A 305 -14.94 5.59 18.70
CA LEU A 305 -15.53 6.93 18.58
C LEU A 305 -16.47 7.26 19.74
N SER A 306 -17.30 6.30 20.17
CA SER A 306 -18.19 6.46 21.33
C SER A 306 -17.45 6.58 22.67
N SER A 307 -16.16 6.24 22.71
CA SER A 307 -15.31 6.42 23.89
C SER A 307 -14.58 7.76 23.93
N LEU A 308 -14.73 8.58 22.88
CA LEU A 308 -14.17 9.93 22.82
C LEU A 308 -15.01 10.92 23.62
N ASP A 309 -14.40 12.05 23.97
CA ASP A 309 -15.05 13.18 24.62
C ASP A 309 -16.25 13.70 23.79
N PRO A 310 -17.50 13.68 24.33
CA PRO A 310 -18.71 13.98 23.59
C PRO A 310 -18.73 15.38 22.97
N GLU A 311 -18.24 16.39 23.68
CA GLU A 311 -18.22 17.78 23.23
C GLU A 311 -17.33 17.95 21.99
N ARG A 312 -16.14 17.32 22.00
CA ARG A 312 -15.21 17.36 20.85
C ARG A 312 -15.76 16.58 19.66
N LEU A 313 -16.40 15.44 19.91
CA LEU A 313 -17.04 14.65 18.86
C LEU A 313 -18.17 15.45 18.19
N ASN A 314 -19.03 16.10 18.98
CA ASN A 314 -20.12 16.92 18.47
C ASN A 314 -19.63 18.11 17.63
N GLN A 315 -18.56 18.79 18.05
CA GLN A 315 -17.97 19.87 17.26
C GLN A 315 -17.39 19.37 15.93
N ALA A 316 -16.77 18.19 15.92
CA ALA A 316 -16.25 17.59 14.69
C ALA A 316 -17.38 17.16 13.75
N LEU A 317 -18.44 16.54 14.29
CA LEU A 317 -19.62 16.13 13.52
C LEU A 317 -20.39 17.31 12.94
N ALA A 318 -20.55 18.40 13.69
CA ALA A 318 -21.21 19.61 13.20
C ALA A 318 -20.48 20.24 12.00
N ARG A 319 -19.14 20.20 12.00
CA ARG A 319 -18.32 20.65 10.86
C ARG A 319 -18.40 19.68 9.68
N ALA A 320 -18.48 18.38 9.93
CA ALA A 320 -18.62 17.40 8.85
C ALA A 320 -20.02 17.43 8.20
N GLY A 321 -21.06 17.71 9.00
CA GLY A 321 -22.45 17.73 8.53
C GLY A 321 -22.79 18.88 7.61
N SER A 322 -22.05 20.01 7.64
CA SER A 322 -22.27 21.14 6.74
C SER A 322 -21.84 20.89 5.29
N ASP A 323 -20.93 19.93 5.09
CA ASP A 323 -20.29 19.68 3.81
C ASP A 323 -20.93 18.51 3.06
N PHE A 324 -22.07 18.00 3.56
CA PHE A 324 -22.75 16.83 3.00
C PHE A 324 -23.71 17.22 1.87
N ASP A 325 -23.43 16.74 0.66
CA ASP A 325 -24.34 16.91 -0.48
C ASP A 325 -25.53 15.95 -0.37
N THR A 326 -26.70 16.53 -0.11
CA THR A 326 -27.95 15.79 0.05
C THR A 326 -28.56 15.32 -1.28
N PHE A 327 -28.19 15.93 -2.42
CA PHE A 327 -28.66 15.55 -3.75
C PHE A 327 -27.96 14.28 -4.24
N GLU A 328 -26.63 14.22 -4.14
CA GLU A 328 -25.87 13.01 -4.52
C GLU A 328 -26.28 11.79 -3.68
N ALA A 329 -26.55 12.01 -2.39
CA ALA A 329 -27.06 10.96 -1.51
C ALA A 329 -28.41 10.40 -1.99
N ALA A 330 -29.31 11.26 -2.49
CA ALA A 330 -30.60 10.85 -3.02
C ALA A 330 -30.45 10.02 -4.31
N GLU A 331 -29.52 10.38 -5.21
CA GLU A 331 -29.24 9.60 -6.42
C GLU A 331 -28.71 8.20 -6.11
N VAL A 332 -27.80 8.07 -5.15
CA VAL A 332 -27.29 6.77 -4.69
C VAL A 332 -28.40 5.92 -4.10
N VAL A 333 -29.27 6.50 -3.28
CA VAL A 333 -30.43 5.81 -2.69
C VAL A 333 -31.40 5.32 -3.79
N ASN A 334 -31.67 6.15 -4.80
CA ASN A 334 -32.51 5.76 -5.92
C ASN A 334 -31.90 4.62 -6.75
N ALA A 335 -30.60 4.70 -7.06
CA ALA A 335 -29.88 3.64 -7.76
C ALA A 335 -29.89 2.32 -6.97
N LEU A 336 -29.78 2.41 -5.64
CA LEU A 336 -29.88 1.25 -4.75
C LEU A 336 -31.28 0.64 -4.77
N PHE A 337 -32.35 1.45 -4.69
CA PHE A 337 -33.72 0.93 -4.78
C PHE A 337 -34.00 0.25 -6.11
N GLN A 338 -33.52 0.82 -7.22
CA GLN A 338 -33.63 0.18 -8.54
C GLN A 338 -32.93 -1.19 -8.57
N LEU A 339 -31.75 -1.30 -7.97
CA LEU A 339 -31.02 -2.56 -7.87
C LEU A 339 -31.76 -3.58 -6.98
N ILE A 340 -32.25 -3.16 -5.81
CA ILE A 340 -33.00 -4.00 -4.88
C ILE A 340 -34.26 -4.54 -5.53
N ASN A 341 -35.04 -3.70 -6.21
CA ASN A 341 -36.26 -4.12 -6.89
C ASN A 341 -35.97 -5.20 -7.95
N ARG A 342 -34.95 -5.00 -8.79
CA ARG A 342 -34.53 -5.99 -9.79
C ARG A 342 -34.09 -7.32 -9.16
N LEU A 343 -33.38 -7.26 -8.02
CA LEU A 343 -32.95 -8.45 -7.29
C LEU A 343 -34.13 -9.17 -6.64
N HIS A 344 -35.08 -8.42 -6.05
CA HIS A 344 -36.29 -8.97 -5.44
C HIS A 344 -37.16 -9.68 -6.48
N ASP A 345 -37.34 -9.09 -7.66
CA ASP A 345 -38.08 -9.71 -8.78
C ASP A 345 -37.44 -11.03 -9.23
N THR A 346 -36.14 -11.19 -9.04
CA THR A 346 -35.38 -12.38 -9.46
C THR A 346 -35.33 -13.44 -8.35
N ASN A 347 -35.20 -13.03 -7.08
CA ASN A 347 -35.06 -13.95 -5.95
C ASN A 347 -35.61 -13.34 -4.65
N PRO A 348 -36.93 -13.46 -4.39
CA PRO A 348 -37.59 -12.82 -3.25
C PRO A 348 -37.21 -13.44 -1.90
N ASP A 349 -36.90 -14.75 -1.86
CA ASP A 349 -36.62 -15.48 -0.63
C ASP A 349 -35.35 -15.02 0.09
N LEU A 350 -34.37 -14.47 -0.65
CA LEU A 350 -33.13 -13.92 -0.08
C LEU A 350 -33.40 -12.79 0.91
N PHE A 351 -34.34 -11.90 0.60
CA PHE A 351 -34.63 -10.73 1.43
C PHE A 351 -35.31 -11.11 2.73
N ALA A 352 -36.26 -12.04 2.68
CA ALA A 352 -36.94 -12.54 3.88
C ALA A 352 -35.97 -13.23 4.84
N ALA A 353 -35.00 -14.01 4.33
CA ALA A 353 -33.98 -14.66 5.15
C ALA A 353 -33.05 -13.66 5.84
N VAL A 354 -32.59 -12.64 5.11
CA VAL A 354 -31.74 -11.58 5.67
C VAL A 354 -32.50 -10.74 6.69
N ALA A 355 -33.74 -10.35 6.39
CA ALA A 355 -34.58 -9.56 7.29
C ALA A 355 -34.83 -10.27 8.62
N ARG A 356 -35.15 -11.57 8.59
CA ARG A 356 -35.30 -12.40 9.81
C ARG A 356 -34.00 -12.46 10.61
N SER A 357 -32.87 -12.76 9.95
CA SER A 357 -31.57 -12.83 10.62
C SER A 357 -31.17 -11.50 11.27
N VAL A 358 -31.50 -10.36 10.65
CA VAL A 358 -31.28 -9.04 11.24
C VAL A 358 -32.20 -8.85 12.44
N ALA A 359 -33.51 -9.08 12.28
CA ALA A 359 -34.49 -8.92 13.37
C ALA A 359 -34.10 -9.71 14.63
N ASP A 360 -33.64 -10.95 14.47
CA ASP A 360 -33.22 -11.81 15.57
C ASP A 360 -31.93 -11.34 16.27
N SER A 361 -31.13 -10.49 15.61
CA SER A 361 -29.83 -10.03 16.11
C SER A 361 -29.88 -8.65 16.79
N LEU A 362 -31.04 -8.00 16.77
CA LEU A 362 -31.20 -6.64 17.26
C LEU A 362 -31.54 -6.60 18.76
N ASP A 363 -31.01 -5.60 19.47
CA ASP A 363 -31.38 -5.33 20.87
C ASP A 363 -32.66 -4.48 20.90
N PRO A 364 -33.80 -5.02 21.40
CA PRO A 364 -35.07 -4.28 21.41
C PRO A 364 -35.04 -3.03 22.29
N HIS A 365 -34.17 -2.97 23.30
CA HIS A 365 -34.10 -1.83 24.22
C HIS A 365 -33.44 -0.62 23.57
N GLU A 366 -32.25 -0.81 22.99
CA GLU A 366 -31.51 0.23 22.27
C GLU A 366 -32.29 0.75 21.05
N ILE A 367 -32.98 -0.15 20.35
CA ILE A 367 -33.89 0.23 19.26
C ILE A 367 -35.00 1.12 19.77
N ARG A 368 -35.69 0.74 20.85
CA ARG A 368 -36.79 1.52 21.41
C ARG A 368 -36.30 2.93 21.77
N GLN A 369 -35.17 3.04 22.46
CA GLN A 369 -34.60 4.32 22.86
C GLN A 369 -34.25 5.19 21.66
N THR A 370 -33.68 4.59 20.60
CA THR A 370 -33.31 5.31 19.37
C THR A 370 -34.54 5.77 18.60
N LEU A 371 -35.54 4.89 18.42
CA LEU A 371 -36.73 5.19 17.64
C LEU A 371 -37.63 6.25 18.30
N GLN A 372 -37.59 6.40 19.63
CA GLN A 372 -38.40 7.40 20.33
C GLN A 372 -38.16 8.84 19.87
N TRP A 373 -36.92 9.20 19.59
CA TRP A 373 -36.57 10.53 19.07
C TRP A 373 -36.41 10.54 17.55
N LEU A 374 -35.91 9.45 16.96
CA LEU A 374 -35.64 9.40 15.53
C LEU A 374 -36.93 9.36 14.69
N VAL A 375 -37.95 8.61 15.11
CA VAL A 375 -39.19 8.46 14.32
C VAL A 375 -39.90 9.80 14.13
N PRO A 376 -40.15 10.61 15.18
CA PRO A 376 -40.75 11.94 14.99
C PRO A 376 -39.98 12.82 13.99
N GLU A 377 -38.65 12.85 14.08
CA GLU A 377 -37.79 13.65 13.21
C GLU A 377 -37.82 13.16 11.75
N LEU A 378 -37.75 11.83 11.55
CA LEU A 378 -37.85 11.23 10.22
C LEU A 378 -39.23 11.44 9.60
N LEU A 379 -40.31 11.32 10.39
CA LEU A 379 -41.67 11.54 9.91
C LEU A 379 -41.85 12.96 9.37
N ASP A 380 -41.25 13.95 10.02
CA ASP A 380 -41.34 15.33 9.57
C ASP A 380 -40.47 15.59 8.34
N ALA A 381 -39.24 15.06 8.32
CA ALA A 381 -38.32 15.22 7.19
C ALA A 381 -38.78 14.49 5.91
N PHE A 382 -39.34 13.28 6.05
CA PHE A 382 -39.73 12.42 4.93
C PHE A 382 -41.23 12.42 4.64
N ARG A 383 -42.00 13.36 5.21
CA ARG A 383 -43.45 13.48 4.99
C ARG A 383 -43.86 13.30 3.52
N PRO A 384 -43.18 13.90 2.51
CA PRO A 384 -43.56 13.73 1.11
C PRO A 384 -43.42 12.28 0.61
N VAL A 385 -42.38 11.57 1.03
CA VAL A 385 -42.14 10.17 0.64
C VAL A 385 -43.07 9.24 1.40
N LEU A 386 -43.34 9.54 2.67
CA LEU A 386 -44.20 8.74 3.52
C LEU A 386 -45.60 8.63 2.95
N VAL A 387 -46.18 9.70 2.39
CA VAL A 387 -47.53 9.65 1.78
C VAL A 387 -47.66 8.51 0.76
N GLU A 388 -46.62 8.25 -0.03
CA GLU A 388 -46.61 7.19 -1.05
C GLU A 388 -46.50 5.79 -0.46
N VAL A 389 -45.74 5.61 0.63
CA VAL A 389 -45.52 4.30 1.26
C VAL A 389 -46.46 4.00 2.42
N MET A 390 -47.16 5.01 2.95
CA MET A 390 -48.08 4.89 4.08
C MET A 390 -49.14 3.80 3.88
N PRO A 391 -49.78 3.64 2.70
CA PRO A 391 -50.74 2.55 2.47
C PRO A 391 -50.14 1.16 2.70
N LEU A 392 -48.88 0.95 2.29
CA LEU A 392 -48.17 -0.32 2.48
C LEU A 392 -47.83 -0.55 3.95
N ILE A 393 -47.35 0.49 4.65
CA ILE A 393 -47.03 0.43 6.08
C ILE A 393 -48.30 0.12 6.90
N ILE A 394 -49.40 0.82 6.63
CA ILE A 394 -50.68 0.59 7.31
C ILE A 394 -51.17 -0.84 7.07
N SER A 395 -51.09 -1.33 5.84
CA SER A 395 -51.49 -2.71 5.50
C SER A 395 -50.65 -3.74 6.26
N GLY A 396 -49.32 -3.59 6.27
CA GLY A 396 -48.43 -4.48 7.02
C GLY A 396 -48.65 -4.43 8.53
N LEU A 397 -48.90 -3.25 9.10
CA LEU A 397 -49.25 -3.10 10.52
C LEU A 397 -50.58 -3.80 10.84
N CYS A 398 -51.60 -3.66 9.98
CA CYS A 398 -52.88 -4.35 10.13
C CYS A 398 -52.71 -5.88 10.11
N GLU A 399 -51.83 -6.40 9.25
CA GLU A 399 -51.48 -7.83 9.23
C GLU A 399 -50.78 -8.27 10.54
N MET A 400 -49.83 -7.48 11.04
CA MET A 400 -49.11 -7.77 12.29
C MET A 400 -50.02 -7.73 13.54
N ILE A 401 -51.04 -6.89 13.53
CA ILE A 401 -51.97 -6.67 14.67
C ILE A 401 -53.18 -7.63 14.59
N SER A 402 -53.35 -8.35 13.47
CA SER A 402 -54.42 -9.34 13.32
C SER A 402 -54.33 -10.45 14.39
N PRO A 403 -55.45 -11.15 14.70
CA PRO A 403 -55.50 -12.15 15.77
C PRO A 403 -54.45 -13.27 15.66
N ASP A 404 -53.96 -13.52 14.44
CA ASP A 404 -52.94 -14.52 14.12
C ASP A 404 -51.49 -14.00 14.31
N GLY A 405 -51.31 -12.68 14.54
CA GLY A 405 -50.01 -12.00 14.62
C GLY A 405 -49.31 -12.04 15.99
N GLY A 406 -49.97 -12.53 17.04
CA GLY A 406 -49.33 -12.94 18.30
C GLY A 406 -48.79 -11.85 19.26
N TYR A 407 -48.95 -10.56 18.98
CA TYR A 407 -48.45 -9.49 19.86
C TYR A 407 -49.48 -9.03 20.89
N THR A 408 -49.36 -9.48 22.15
CA THR A 408 -50.19 -9.01 23.29
C THR A 408 -49.32 -8.30 24.33
N ASN A 409 -49.26 -6.97 24.28
CA ASN A 409 -48.63 -6.13 25.31
C ASN A 409 -49.56 -4.94 25.62
N PRO A 410 -49.81 -4.58 26.89
CA PRO A 410 -50.62 -3.41 27.26
C PRO A 410 -50.19 -2.07 26.62
N GLU A 411 -48.91 -1.87 26.31
CA GLU A 411 -48.44 -0.68 25.56
C GLU A 411 -48.95 -0.67 24.11
N HIS A 412 -49.04 -1.85 23.47
CA HIS A 412 -49.61 -1.99 22.13
C HIS A 412 -51.12 -1.74 22.13
N GLU A 413 -51.83 -2.24 23.12
CA GLU A 413 -53.27 -2.01 23.25
C GLU A 413 -53.58 -0.51 23.36
N GLN A 414 -52.79 0.24 24.15
CA GLN A 414 -52.92 1.70 24.24
C GLN A 414 -52.60 2.41 22.92
N ALA A 415 -51.56 1.98 22.19
CA ALA A 415 -51.21 2.55 20.89
C ALA A 415 -52.31 2.30 19.84
N ILE A 416 -52.85 1.08 19.78
CA ILE A 416 -53.95 0.71 18.89
C ILE A 416 -55.23 1.48 19.26
N HIS A 417 -55.51 1.64 20.55
CA HIS A 417 -56.66 2.43 21.01
C HIS A 417 -56.54 3.90 20.57
N ARG A 418 -55.34 4.50 20.68
CA ARG A 418 -55.08 5.86 20.19
C ARG A 418 -55.26 5.95 18.68
N LEU A 419 -54.71 5.01 17.91
CA LEU A 419 -54.87 4.96 16.45
C LEU A 419 -56.34 4.85 16.04
N LYS A 420 -57.10 3.95 16.67
CA LYS A 420 -58.55 3.79 16.44
C LYS A 420 -59.33 5.06 16.79
N ALA A 421 -58.97 5.75 17.88
CA ALA A 421 -59.58 7.01 18.24
C ALA A 421 -59.32 8.10 17.18
N THR A 422 -58.10 8.20 16.66
CA THR A 422 -57.73 9.17 15.62
C THR A 422 -58.37 8.86 14.26
N LEU A 423 -58.49 7.59 13.87
CA LEU A 423 -59.17 7.19 12.63
C LEU A 423 -60.70 7.27 12.74
N GLY A 424 -61.25 6.97 13.93
CA GLY A 424 -62.67 7.09 14.23
C GLY A 424 -63.18 8.53 14.25
N THR A 425 -62.30 9.51 14.46
CA THR A 425 -62.64 10.95 14.34
C THR A 425 -62.72 11.46 12.90
N THR A 426 -62.25 10.70 11.89
CA THR A 426 -62.32 11.09 10.47
C THR A 426 -63.41 10.36 9.67
N GLY A 427 -64.11 9.39 10.26
CA GLY A 427 -65.09 8.53 9.59
C GLY A 427 -66.56 8.95 9.78
N GLY A 428 -66.82 10.25 9.90
CA GLY A 428 -68.15 10.80 10.12
C GLY A 428 -68.54 11.86 9.11
N GLU A 429 -68.54 11.51 7.82
CA GLU A 429 -69.38 12.16 6.80
C GLU A 429 -69.49 11.20 5.60
N SER A 430 -70.70 10.65 5.46
CA SER A 430 -71.19 9.83 4.35
C SER A 430 -71.65 10.69 3.17
#